data_AF-A0A6N7AR18-F1
#
_entry.id   AF-A0A6N7AR18-F1
#
_cell.length_a   1.000
_cell.length_b   1.000
_cell.length_c   1.000
_cell.angle_alpha   90.00
_cell.angle_beta   90.00
_cell.angle_gamma   90.00
#
_symmetry.space_group_name_H-M   'P 1'
#
loop_
_entity.id
_entity.type
_entity.pdbx_description
1 polymer ?
#
loop_
_entity_poly.entity_id
_entity_poly.type
_entity_poly.pdbx_seq_one_letter_code
_entity_poly.pdbx_strand_id
1 'polypeptide(L)'
;MKHHPVNKGSLCVKGWNCFEFIQHPERLRYPLVKENGVFRKTPWDEAINLIAGRLAGIKEKYGPDSIALLSSAKCTNEENFVLMKFARAVIGTNNIDHCARL
;
A
#
# COMPACT_ATOMS: atom_id res chain seq x y z
N MET A 1 -21.16 21.35 -2.71
CA MET A 1 -19.75 21.79 -2.60
C MET A 1 -19.59 23.26 -2.18
N LYS A 2 -20.39 24.23 -2.66
CA LYS A 2 -20.23 25.66 -2.30
C LYS A 2 -20.33 25.98 -0.78
N HIS A 3 -20.95 25.10 0.01
CA HIS A 3 -21.08 25.26 1.47
C HIS A 3 -20.09 24.43 2.28
N HIS A 4 -19.08 23.80 1.65
CA HIS A 4 -18.13 22.97 2.38
C HIS A 4 -17.24 23.83 3.30
N PRO A 5 -17.10 23.49 4.60
CA PRO A 5 -16.51 24.40 5.59
C PRO A 5 -15.01 24.67 5.37
N VAL A 6 -14.29 23.75 4.71
CA VAL A 6 -12.84 23.86 4.50
C VAL A 6 -12.49 24.77 3.32
N ASN A 7 -13.19 24.64 2.19
CA ASN A 7 -12.79 25.27 0.93
C ASN A 7 -13.91 26.07 0.23
N LYS A 8 -15.15 26.07 0.75
CA LYS A 8 -16.30 26.83 0.21
C LYS A 8 -16.51 26.66 -1.31
N GLY A 9 -16.17 25.49 -1.84
CA GLY A 9 -16.26 25.18 -3.27
C GLY A 9 -15.08 25.61 -4.14
N SER A 10 -14.04 26.23 -3.58
CA SER A 10 -12.82 26.59 -4.30
C SER A 10 -11.87 25.39 -4.44
N LEU A 11 -11.18 25.32 -5.58
CA LEU A 11 -10.16 24.31 -5.87
C LEU A 11 -8.91 24.98 -6.42
N CYS A 12 -7.72 24.47 -6.04
CA CYS A 12 -6.47 24.82 -6.71
C CYS A 12 -6.27 23.96 -7.97
N VAL A 13 -5.25 24.26 -8.77
CA VAL A 13 -4.94 23.51 -10.01
C VAL A 13 -4.81 22.00 -9.79
N LYS A 14 -4.21 21.57 -8.67
CA LYS A 14 -4.07 20.14 -8.35
C LYS A 14 -5.40 19.48 -8.03
N GLY A 15 -6.29 20.20 -7.33
CA GLY A 15 -7.62 19.70 -6.99
C GLY A 15 -8.54 19.66 -8.20
N TRP A 16 -8.39 20.62 -9.11
CA TRP A 16 -9.17 20.66 -10.36
C TRP A 16 -8.82 19.50 -11.29
N ASN A 17 -7.53 19.13 -11.38
CA ASN A 17 -7.03 18.09 -12.28
C ASN A 17 -6.81 16.72 -11.60
N CYS A 18 -7.32 16.52 -10.38
CA CYS A 18 -6.97 15.35 -9.56
C CYS A 18 -7.45 14.00 -10.14
N PHE A 19 -8.35 14.00 -11.12
CA PHE A 19 -8.90 12.77 -11.71
C PHE A 19 -8.06 12.25 -12.88
N GLU A 20 -7.16 13.05 -13.46
CA GLU A 20 -6.45 12.70 -14.69
C GLU A 20 -5.57 11.45 -14.53
N PHE A 21 -4.82 11.38 -13.41
CA PHE A 21 -3.90 10.25 -13.18
C PHE A 21 -4.62 8.92 -12.97
N ILE A 22 -5.92 8.94 -12.62
CA ILE A 22 -6.73 7.73 -12.43
C ILE A 22 -6.90 6.98 -13.75
N GLN A 23 -6.94 7.70 -14.87
CA GLN A 23 -7.17 7.18 -16.22
C GLN A 23 -5.87 7.03 -17.04
N HIS A 24 -4.70 7.32 -16.47
CA HIS A 24 -3.44 7.23 -17.20
C HIS A 24 -3.21 5.81 -17.75
N PRO A 25 -2.81 5.65 -19.03
CA PRO A 25 -2.67 4.33 -19.66
C PRO A 25 -1.62 3.45 -18.96
N GLU A 26 -0.62 4.04 -18.31
CA GLU A 26 0.42 3.30 -17.57
C GLU A 26 0.00 2.88 -16.16
N ARG A 27 -1.20 3.22 -15.70
CA ARG A 27 -1.68 2.79 -14.38
C ARG A 27 -1.67 1.26 -14.30
N LEU A 28 -0.97 0.72 -13.30
CA LEU A 28 -0.93 -0.71 -13.07
C LEU A 28 -2.32 -1.24 -12.71
N ARG A 29 -2.73 -2.34 -13.37
CA ARG A 29 -4.03 -3.00 -13.20
C ARG A 29 -3.91 -4.46 -12.76
N TYR A 30 -2.69 -4.98 -12.75
CA TYR A 30 -2.40 -6.38 -12.44
C TYR A 30 -1.16 -6.46 -11.54
N PRO A 31 -1.11 -7.43 -10.61
CA PRO A 31 0.11 -7.78 -9.91
C PRO A 31 1.24 -8.12 -10.91
N LEU A 32 2.46 -7.68 -10.58
CA LEU A 32 3.66 -7.97 -11.34
C LEU A 32 4.66 -8.71 -10.44
N VAL A 33 5.12 -9.88 -10.88
CA VAL A 33 6.16 -10.65 -10.20
C VAL A 33 7.46 -10.52 -10.99
N LYS A 34 8.58 -10.31 -10.30
CA LYS A 34 9.90 -10.22 -10.93
C LYS A 34 10.58 -11.58 -10.96
N GLU A 35 10.84 -12.10 -12.15
CA GLU A 35 11.52 -13.37 -12.39
C GLU A 35 12.70 -13.13 -13.32
N ASN A 36 13.91 -13.58 -12.94
CA ASN A 36 15.14 -13.41 -13.73
C ASN A 36 15.39 -11.98 -14.22
N GLY A 37 15.05 -10.99 -13.39
CA GLY A 37 15.24 -9.57 -13.71
C GLY A 37 14.08 -8.90 -14.46
N VAL A 38 13.11 -9.66 -14.94
CA VAL A 38 11.99 -9.17 -15.77
C VAL A 38 10.66 -9.27 -15.02
N PHE A 39 9.79 -8.26 -15.18
CA PHE A 39 8.46 -8.27 -14.58
C PHE A 39 7.45 -8.99 -15.49
N ARG A 40 6.71 -9.93 -14.91
CA ARG A 40 5.62 -10.69 -15.53
C ARG A 40 4.29 -10.35 -14.84
N LYS A 41 3.20 -10.26 -15.62
CA LYS A 41 1.83 -10.15 -15.07
C LYS A 41 1.40 -11.48 -14.44
N THR A 42 0.71 -11.40 -13.31
CA THR A 42 0.35 -12.56 -12.50
C THR A 42 -1.07 -12.42 -11.93
N PRO A 43 -1.87 -13.50 -11.84
CA PRO A 43 -3.16 -13.47 -11.14
C PRO A 43 -3.02 -13.12 -9.66
N TRP A 44 -4.08 -12.56 -9.06
CA TRP A 44 -4.07 -12.17 -7.65
C TRP A 44 -3.75 -13.32 -6.71
N ASP A 45 -4.36 -14.49 -6.90
CA ASP A 45 -4.16 -15.65 -6.02
C ASP A 45 -2.71 -16.13 -6.03
N GLU A 46 -2.07 -16.17 -7.21
CA GLU A 46 -0.66 -16.54 -7.33
C GLU A 46 0.25 -15.51 -6.62
N ALA A 47 0.01 -14.21 -6.83
CA ALA A 47 0.81 -13.16 -6.21
C ALA A 47 0.68 -13.15 -4.68
N ILE A 48 -0.54 -13.31 -4.15
CA ILE A 48 -0.82 -13.34 -2.72
C ILE A 48 -0.20 -14.58 -2.08
N ASN A 49 -0.38 -15.77 -2.66
CA ASN A 49 0.20 -17.01 -2.14
C ASN A 49 1.73 -16.96 -2.12
N LEU A 50 2.34 -16.41 -3.17
CA LEU A 50 3.80 -16.24 -3.24
C LEU A 50 4.32 -15.34 -2.11
N ILE A 51 3.69 -14.18 -1.88
CA ILE A 51 4.12 -13.23 -0.85
C ILE A 51 3.86 -13.81 0.55
N ALA A 52 2.69 -14.40 0.78
CA ALA A 52 2.35 -15.02 2.05
C ALA A 52 3.34 -16.13 2.44
N GLY A 53 3.66 -17.04 1.50
CA GLY A 53 4.64 -18.11 1.74
C GLY A 53 6.04 -17.56 2.05
N ARG A 54 6.49 -16.54 1.33
CA ARG A 54 7.80 -15.91 1.59
C ARG A 54 7.85 -15.21 2.93
N LEU A 55 6.83 -14.42 3.28
CA LEU A 55 6.76 -13.72 4.57
C LEU A 55 6.69 -14.73 5.72
N ALA A 56 5.91 -15.81 5.58
CA ALA A 56 5.84 -16.87 6.58
C ALA A 56 7.22 -17.53 6.80
N GLY A 57 7.91 -17.91 5.72
CA GLY A 57 9.24 -18.52 5.81
C GLY A 57 10.29 -17.57 6.40
N ILE A 58 10.24 -16.27 6.08
CA ILE A 58 11.11 -15.25 6.68
C ILE A 58 10.83 -15.13 8.18
N LYS A 59 9.56 -15.04 8.58
CA LYS A 59 9.14 -14.97 9.98
C LYS A 59 9.58 -16.19 10.77
N GLU A 60 9.43 -17.40 10.21
CA GLU A 60 9.86 -18.64 10.86
C GLU A 60 11.38 -18.70 11.05
N LYS A 61 12.14 -18.30 10.02
CA LYS A 61 13.60 -18.42 10.03
C LYS A 61 14.32 -17.32 10.80
N TYR A 62 13.81 -16.09 10.76
CA TYR A 62 14.49 -14.90 11.26
C TYR A 62 13.69 -14.14 12.34
N GLY A 63 12.51 -14.63 12.71
CA GLY A 63 11.62 -13.97 13.66
C GLY A 63 10.78 -12.85 13.02
N PRO A 64 9.72 -12.39 13.72
CA PRO A 64 8.78 -11.40 13.18
C PRO A 64 9.41 -10.02 12.95
N ASP A 65 10.39 -9.63 13.76
CA ASP A 65 11.08 -8.32 13.64
C ASP A 65 12.04 -8.23 12.45
N SER A 66 12.20 -9.31 11.67
CA SER A 66 12.89 -9.26 10.38
C SER A 66 12.03 -8.67 9.25
N ILE A 67 10.74 -8.43 9.50
CA ILE A 67 9.78 -7.90 8.53
C ILE A 67 9.41 -6.47 8.94
N ALA A 68 9.33 -5.56 7.97
CA ALA A 68 8.88 -4.19 8.17
C ALA A 68 7.79 -3.80 7.16
N LEU A 69 6.90 -2.90 7.57
CA LEU A 69 5.80 -2.38 6.75
C LEU A 69 5.83 -0.84 6.73
N LEU A 70 5.42 -0.26 5.60
CA LEU A 70 5.33 1.18 5.41
C LEU A 70 3.90 1.57 5.00
N SER A 71 3.27 2.41 5.80
CA SER A 71 1.95 2.99 5.59
C SER A 71 2.03 4.36 4.90
N SER A 72 0.88 4.92 4.49
CA SER A 72 0.85 6.14 3.66
C SER A 72 -0.20 7.14 4.12
N ALA A 73 0.17 8.42 4.12
CA ALA A 73 -0.76 9.54 4.34
C ALA A 73 -1.78 9.71 3.19
N LYS A 74 -1.54 9.04 2.06
CA LYS A 74 -2.45 9.05 0.90
C LYS A 74 -3.53 7.98 1.00
N CYS A 75 -3.36 6.99 1.89
CA CYS A 75 -4.37 5.99 2.20
C CYS A 75 -5.36 6.52 3.24
N THR A 76 -6.50 5.84 3.35
CA THR A 76 -7.51 6.10 4.37
C THR A 76 -7.02 5.68 5.76
N ASN A 77 -7.69 6.18 6.81
CA ASN A 77 -7.37 5.80 8.18
C ASN A 77 -7.66 4.31 8.43
N GLU A 78 -8.69 3.78 7.79
CA GLU A 78 -9.11 2.39 7.86
C GLU A 78 -8.06 1.46 7.25
N GLU A 79 -7.53 1.80 6.08
CA GLU A 79 -6.44 1.05 5.44
C GLU A 79 -5.17 1.06 6.31
N ASN A 80 -4.81 2.23 6.85
CA ASN A 80 -3.65 2.35 7.74
C ASN A 80 -3.86 1.56 9.05
N PHE A 81 -5.08 1.54 9.59
CA PHE A 81 -5.44 0.72 10.74
C PHE A 81 -5.31 -0.77 10.42
N VAL A 82 -5.81 -1.22 9.27
CA VAL A 82 -5.70 -2.62 8.83
C VAL A 82 -4.24 -3.02 8.66
N LEU A 83 -3.39 -2.16 8.08
CA LEU A 83 -1.97 -2.44 7.91
C LEU A 83 -1.24 -2.55 9.25
N MET A 84 -1.56 -1.66 10.20
CA MET A 84 -1.03 -1.72 11.57
C MET A 84 -1.49 -2.98 12.30
N LYS A 85 -2.76 -3.36 12.16
CA LYS A 85 -3.29 -4.60 12.72
C LYS A 85 -2.60 -5.82 12.10
N PHE A 86 -2.37 -5.82 10.79
CA PHE A 86 -1.64 -6.89 10.12
C PHE A 86 -0.20 -7.01 10.65
N ALA A 87 0.54 -5.90 10.76
CA ALA A 87 1.89 -5.90 11.33
C ALA A 87 1.93 -6.45 12.76
N ARG A 88 1.06 -5.93 13.65
CA ARG A 88 1.11 -6.25 15.08
C ARG A 88 0.46 -7.58 15.44
N ALA A 89 -0.68 -7.91 14.84
CA ALA A 89 -1.45 -9.09 15.21
C ALA A 89 -1.15 -10.32 14.34
N VAL A 90 -0.84 -10.14 13.05
CA VAL A 90 -0.59 -11.27 12.13
C VAL A 90 0.90 -11.56 12.03
N ILE A 91 1.71 -10.54 11.73
CA ILE A 91 3.17 -10.70 11.66
C ILE A 91 3.74 -10.81 13.07
N GLY A 92 3.29 -9.99 14.02
CA GLY A 92 3.79 -10.00 15.40
C GLY A 92 4.97 -9.06 15.61
N THR A 93 5.07 -7.99 14.82
CA THR A 93 6.14 -6.99 14.92
C THR A 93 5.57 -5.58 15.13
N ASN A 94 6.35 -4.71 15.74
CA ASN A 94 6.10 -3.27 15.80
C ASN A 94 6.79 -2.48 14.70
N ASN A 95 7.49 -3.16 13.78
CA ASN A 95 8.17 -2.56 12.64
C ASN A 95 7.18 -2.11 11.56
N ILE A 96 6.38 -1.11 11.89
CA ILE A 96 5.52 -0.41 10.95
C ILE A 96 5.77 1.08 11.06
N ASP A 97 5.93 1.74 9.91
CA ASP A 97 6.15 3.18 9.87
C ASP A 97 5.20 3.90 8.89
N HIS A 98 5.22 5.22 8.91
CA HIS A 98 4.38 6.11 8.13
C HIS A 98 5.21 7.23 7.51
N CYS A 99 4.84 7.69 6.32
CA CYS A 99 5.56 8.73 5.58
C CYS A 99 5.66 10.10 6.29
N ALA A 100 5.00 10.28 7.44
CA ALA A 100 5.11 11.51 8.25
C ALA A 100 6.41 11.59 9.08
N ARG A 101 7.20 10.52 9.13
CA ARG A 101 8.53 10.51 9.79
C ARG A 101 9.70 10.72 8.82
N LEU A 102 9.42 10.81 7.52
CA LEU A 102 10.37 11.16 6.45
C LEU A 102 10.21 12.64 6.10
#